data_AF-A0A7C9DVY3-F1
#
_entry.id   AF-A0A7C9DVY3-F1
#
_cell.length_a   1.000
_cell.length_b   1.000
_cell.length_c   1.000
_cell.angle_alpha   90.00
_cell.angle_beta   90.00
_cell.angle_gamma   90.00
#
_symmetry.space_group_name_H-M   'P 1'
#
loop_
_entity.id
_entity.type
_entity.pdbx_description
1 polymer ?
#
loop_
_entity_poly.entity_id
_entity_poly.type
_entity_poly.pdbx_seq_one_letter_code
_entity_poly.pdbx_strand_id
1 'polypeptide(L)'
;QLWDEAGAVSNVPRCTCAKCECGVNGKLYNYTEEQRLIQFLMGLNSTYTAVRGNVLMMTPFPSMSQAYSLLVQEERQRQLRTEHHFLGENASFSAGTSNITFSIGPSKQTANPRKPDGRKSTLFCDHCKRNG
;
A
#
# COMPACT_ATOMS: atom_id res chain seq x y z
N GLN A 1 -8.23 8.82 -36.91
CA GLN A 1 -8.47 9.89 -35.92
C GLN A 1 -7.86 9.55 -34.56
N LEU A 2 -8.32 8.54 -33.81
CA LEU A 2 -7.67 8.15 -32.53
C LEU A 2 -6.22 7.67 -32.66
N TRP A 3 -5.89 6.93 -33.74
CA TRP A 3 -4.51 6.49 -34.01
C TRP A 3 -3.58 7.65 -34.41
N ASP A 4 -4.13 8.69 -35.05
CA ASP A 4 -3.38 9.89 -35.43
C ASP A 4 -3.10 10.77 -34.21
N GLU A 5 -4.06 10.85 -33.28
CA GLU A 5 -3.90 11.50 -31.97
C GLU A 5 -2.88 10.76 -31.09
N ALA A 6 -2.87 9.42 -31.09
CA ALA A 6 -1.88 8.63 -30.37
C ALA A 6 -0.45 8.88 -30.89
N GLY A 7 -0.28 9.03 -32.20
CA GLY A 7 0.99 9.43 -32.80
C GLY A 7 1.46 10.81 -32.35
N ALA A 8 0.53 11.77 -32.23
CA ALA A 8 0.82 13.14 -31.79
C ALA A 8 1.20 13.23 -30.29
N VAL A 9 0.69 12.32 -29.44
CA VAL A 9 0.99 12.28 -28.00
C VAL A 9 2.21 11.39 -27.68
N SER A 10 2.66 10.57 -28.64
CA SER A 10 3.80 9.66 -28.44
C SER A 10 5.13 10.42 -28.24
N ASN A 11 5.59 10.49 -27.00
CA ASN A 11 6.85 11.13 -26.60
C ASN A 11 8.08 10.23 -26.86
N VAL A 12 8.14 9.58 -28.02
CA VAL A 12 9.27 8.73 -28.39
C VAL A 12 10.54 9.60 -28.46
N PRO A 13 11.59 9.31 -27.67
CA PRO A 13 12.81 10.09 -27.69
C PRO A 13 13.46 10.10 -29.08
N ARG A 14 13.67 11.29 -29.64
CA ARG A 14 14.36 11.48 -30.92
C ARG A 14 15.68 12.20 -30.72
N CYS A 15 16.69 11.80 -31.51
CA CYS A 15 17.96 12.52 -31.55
C CYS A 15 17.80 13.78 -32.40
N THR A 16 18.23 14.92 -31.88
CA THR A 16 18.25 16.19 -32.63
C THR A 16 19.67 16.68 -32.92
N CYS A 17 20.71 15.96 -32.49
CA CYS A 17 22.10 16.37 -32.70
C CYS A 17 22.76 15.59 -33.83
N ALA A 18 23.62 16.29 -34.59
CA ALA A 18 24.30 15.72 -35.76
C ALA A 18 25.30 14.60 -35.43
N LYS A 19 25.82 14.56 -34.18
CA LYS A 19 26.83 13.59 -33.72
C LYS A 19 26.31 12.55 -32.72
N CYS A 20 25.00 12.53 -32.42
CA CYS A 20 24.37 11.60 -31.46
C CYS A 20 24.95 11.60 -30.01
N GLU A 21 25.54 12.71 -29.56
CA GLU A 21 26.08 12.86 -28.19
C GLU A 21 25.00 13.15 -27.12
N CYS A 22 23.72 13.29 -27.50
CA CYS A 22 22.64 13.72 -26.60
C CYS A 22 22.07 12.64 -25.66
N GLY A 23 22.71 11.46 -25.60
CA GLY A 23 22.27 10.34 -24.76
C GLY A 23 20.91 9.75 -25.14
N VAL A 24 20.47 9.93 -26.40
CA VAL A 24 19.16 9.45 -26.89
C VAL A 24 18.94 7.96 -26.65
N ASN A 25 19.98 7.14 -26.75
CA ASN A 25 19.89 5.69 -26.55
C ASN A 25 19.43 5.33 -25.13
N GLY A 26 19.93 6.04 -24.11
CA GLY A 26 19.50 5.83 -22.73
C GLY A 26 18.05 6.26 -22.50
N LYS A 27 17.64 7.39 -23.09
CA LYS A 27 16.25 7.86 -23.04
C LYS A 27 15.30 6.89 -23.74
N LEU A 28 15.71 6.36 -24.90
CA LEU A 28 14.94 5.38 -25.66
C LEU A 28 14.80 4.06 -24.88
N TYR A 29 15.87 3.60 -24.24
CA TYR A 29 15.83 2.43 -23.36
C TYR A 29 14.83 2.62 -22.23
N ASN A 30 14.90 3.74 -21.51
CA ASN A 30 13.95 4.04 -20.42
C ASN A 30 12.51 4.11 -20.94
N TYR A 31 12.28 4.80 -22.06
CA TYR A 31 10.96 4.84 -22.70
C TYR A 31 10.45 3.44 -23.03
N THR A 32 11.29 2.56 -23.59
CA THR A 32 10.86 1.18 -23.90
C THR A 32 10.53 0.37 -22.66
N GLU A 33 11.25 0.56 -21.56
CA GLU A 33 10.96 -0.10 -20.28
C GLU A 33 9.65 0.42 -19.66
N GLU A 34 9.40 1.74 -19.74
CA GLU A 34 8.12 2.34 -19.34
C GLU A 34 6.95 1.76 -20.15
N GLN A 35 7.08 1.67 -21.48
CA GLN A 35 6.05 1.08 -22.34
C GLN A 35 5.80 -0.39 -22.03
N ARG A 36 6.86 -1.17 -21.74
CA ARG A 36 6.73 -2.58 -21.33
C ARG A 36 5.96 -2.71 -20.02
N LEU A 37 6.25 -1.85 -19.04
CA LEU A 37 5.52 -1.84 -17.78
C LEU A 37 4.05 -1.42 -17.99
N ILE A 38 3.77 -0.39 -18.79
CA ILE A 38 2.39 0.01 -19.12
C ILE A 38 1.64 -1.17 -19.76
N GLN A 39 2.24 -1.84 -20.74
CA GLN A 39 1.63 -2.99 -21.41
C GLN A 39 1.34 -4.14 -20.44
N PHE A 40 2.29 -4.42 -19.54
CA PHE A 40 2.09 -5.41 -18.48
C PHE A 40 0.90 -5.03 -17.58
N LEU A 41 0.83 -3.78 -17.11
CA LEU A 41 -0.25 -3.29 -16.27
C LEU A 41 -1.62 -3.31 -16.98
N MET A 42 -1.66 -3.05 -18.29
CA MET A 42 -2.89 -3.14 -19.08
C MET A 42 -3.41 -4.58 -19.17
N GLY A 43 -2.51 -5.56 -19.18
CA GLY A 43 -2.87 -6.99 -19.19
C GLY A 43 -3.34 -7.56 -17.86
N LEU A 44 -3.26 -6.80 -16.76
CA LEU A 44 -3.69 -7.28 -15.44
C LEU A 44 -5.22 -7.36 -15.32
N ASN A 45 -5.70 -8.25 -14.44
CA ASN A 45 -7.12 -8.39 -14.15
C ASN A 45 -7.71 -7.07 -13.59
N SER A 46 -9.00 -6.83 -13.88
CA SER A 46 -9.81 -5.72 -13.35
C SER A 46 -9.73 -5.53 -11.82
N THR A 47 -9.46 -6.59 -11.06
CA THR A 47 -9.23 -6.50 -9.61
C THR A 47 -8.11 -5.51 -9.28
N TYR A 48 -7.07 -5.39 -10.11
CA TYR A 48 -5.92 -4.51 -9.90
C TYR A 48 -6.12 -3.07 -10.40
N THR A 49 -7.33 -2.67 -10.76
CA THR A 49 -7.61 -1.34 -11.36
C THR A 49 -7.10 -0.17 -10.50
N ALA A 50 -7.28 -0.25 -9.17
CA ALA A 50 -6.86 0.81 -8.24
C ALA A 50 -5.33 0.96 -8.20
N VAL A 51 -4.60 -0.12 -7.93
CA VAL A 51 -3.14 -0.11 -7.89
C VAL A 51 -2.53 0.23 -9.25
N ARG A 52 -3.15 -0.20 -10.35
CA ARG A 52 -2.77 0.19 -11.71
C ARG A 52 -2.86 1.70 -11.91
N GLY A 53 -3.98 2.32 -11.52
CA GLY A 53 -4.15 3.77 -11.58
C GLY A 53 -3.07 4.49 -10.77
N ASN A 54 -2.80 4.03 -9.55
CA ASN A 54 -1.75 4.59 -8.70
C ASN A 54 -0.37 4.52 -9.35
N VAL A 55 0.02 3.34 -9.87
CA VAL A 55 1.32 3.13 -10.53
C VAL A 55 1.47 4.04 -11.76
N LEU A 56 0.41 4.20 -12.57
CA LEU A 56 0.44 5.05 -13.75
C LEU A 56 0.59 6.55 -13.43
N MET A 57 0.23 6.97 -12.22
CA MET A 57 0.35 8.35 -11.76
C MET A 57 1.67 8.64 -11.03
N MET A 58 2.53 7.64 -10.82
CA MET A 58 3.80 7.82 -10.09
C MET A 58 4.83 8.61 -10.90
N THR A 59 5.51 9.56 -10.25
CA THR A 59 6.67 10.30 -10.78
C THR A 59 7.81 10.30 -9.75
N PRO A 60 9.00 9.75 -10.07
CA PRO A 60 9.36 9.10 -11.34
C PRO A 60 8.59 7.79 -11.57
N PHE A 61 8.43 7.40 -12.84
CA PHE A 61 7.75 6.17 -13.19
C PHE A 61 8.52 4.97 -12.62
N PRO A 62 7.85 4.03 -11.93
CA PRO A 62 8.54 2.95 -11.23
C PRO A 62 9.16 1.97 -12.21
N SER A 63 10.18 1.25 -11.76
CA SER A 63 10.69 0.10 -12.49
C SER A 63 9.69 -1.06 -12.48
N MET A 64 9.90 -2.03 -13.38
CA MET A 64 9.11 -3.27 -13.40
C MET A 64 9.09 -3.98 -12.04
N SER A 65 10.23 -4.07 -11.36
CA SER A 65 10.35 -4.72 -10.05
C SER A 65 9.64 -3.96 -8.93
N GLN A 66 9.69 -2.63 -8.96
CA GLN A 66 8.95 -1.79 -8.01
C GLN A 66 7.44 -1.94 -8.20
N ALA A 67 6.96 -1.85 -9.45
CA ALA A 67 5.55 -2.04 -9.77
C ALA A 67 5.06 -3.43 -9.35
N TYR A 68 5.84 -4.49 -9.61
CA TYR A 68 5.53 -5.84 -9.14
C TYR A 68 5.41 -5.92 -7.61
N SER A 69 6.33 -5.28 -6.88
CA SER A 69 6.31 -5.27 -5.42
C SER A 69 5.05 -4.59 -4.87
N LEU A 70 4.60 -3.51 -5.52
CA LEU A 70 3.35 -2.82 -5.18
C LEU A 70 2.12 -3.70 -5.43
N LEU A 71 2.11 -4.48 -6.52
CA LEU A 71 1.02 -5.41 -6.81
C LEU A 71 0.92 -6.52 -5.75
N VAL A 72 2.05 -7.11 -5.36
CA VAL A 72 2.10 -8.12 -4.30
C VAL A 72 1.64 -7.55 -2.96
N GLN A 73 2.01 -6.29 -2.66
CA GLN A 73 1.56 -5.61 -1.44
C GLN A 73 0.05 -5.38 -1.44
N GLU A 74 -0.52 -4.90 -2.55
CA GLU A 74 -1.96 -4.73 -2.71
C GLU A 74 -2.71 -6.07 -2.55
N GLU A 75 -2.19 -7.16 -3.12
CA GLU A 75 -2.78 -8.48 -2.98
C GLU A 75 -2.81 -8.96 -1.53
N ARG A 76 -1.69 -8.81 -0.80
CA ARG A 76 -1.64 -9.11 0.64
C ARG A 76 -2.65 -8.26 1.43
N GLN A 77 -2.75 -6.96 1.14
CA GLN A 77 -3.70 -6.09 1.82
C GLN A 77 -5.15 -6.49 1.57
N ARG A 78 -5.47 -6.95 0.35
CA ARG A 78 -6.80 -7.47 0.02
C ARG A 78 -7.14 -8.75 0.77
N GLN A 79 -6.19 -9.68 0.85
CA GLN A 79 -6.38 -10.92 1.62
C GLN A 79 -6.74 -10.60 3.08
N LEU A 80 -6.00 -9.69 3.72
CA LEU A 80 -6.30 -9.25 5.09
C LEU A 80 -7.69 -8.60 5.21
N ARG A 81 -8.06 -7.72 4.27
CA ARG A 81 -9.39 -7.10 4.27
C ARG A 81 -10.50 -8.14 4.17
N THR A 82 -10.36 -9.14 3.31
CA THR A 82 -11.35 -10.23 3.19
C THR A 82 -11.50 -11.02 4.49
N GLU A 83 -10.40 -11.36 5.16
CA GLU A 83 -10.43 -12.03 6.47
C GLU A 83 -11.15 -11.17 7.53
N HIS A 84 -10.90 -9.86 7.57
CA HIS A 84 -11.56 -8.94 8.48
C HIS A 84 -13.05 -8.72 8.17
N HIS A 85 -13.46 -8.80 6.88
CA HIS A 85 -14.86 -8.74 6.49
C HIS A 85 -15.65 -9.97 6.98
N PHE A 86 -15.03 -11.15 7.07
CA PHE A 86 -15.66 -12.34 7.66
C PHE A 86 -15.78 -12.27 9.19
N LEU A 87 -14.95 -11.47 9.87
CA LEU A 87 -15.00 -11.26 11.32
C LEU A 87 -15.76 -10.01 11.78
N GLY A 88 -16.33 -9.21 10.87
CA GLY A 88 -16.62 -7.81 11.16
C GLY A 88 -17.87 -7.20 10.52
N GLU A 89 -19.06 -7.75 10.79
CA GLU A 89 -20.32 -7.00 10.58
C GLU A 89 -20.70 -6.07 11.77
N ASN A 90 -19.84 -5.89 12.78
CA ASN A 90 -20.19 -5.10 13.97
C ASN A 90 -19.18 -4.02 14.41
N ALA A 91 -18.19 -3.67 13.60
CA ALA A 91 -17.29 -2.56 13.97
C ALA A 91 -17.88 -1.20 13.56
N SER A 92 -18.94 -0.76 14.24
CA SER A 92 -19.21 0.67 14.34
C SER A 92 -18.02 1.33 15.03
N PHE A 93 -17.47 2.40 14.46
CA PHE A 93 -16.41 3.19 15.10
C PHE A 93 -16.99 3.89 16.34
N SER A 94 -16.98 3.17 17.47
CA SER A 94 -17.21 3.72 18.79
C SER A 94 -15.84 3.95 19.44
N ALA A 95 -15.46 5.23 19.57
CA ALA A 95 -14.34 5.66 20.39
C ALA A 95 -14.66 5.37 21.86
N GLY A 96 -14.40 4.15 22.30
CA GLY A 96 -14.60 3.68 23.66
C GLY A 96 -13.65 2.52 23.91
N THR A 97 -12.52 2.81 24.54
CA THR A 97 -11.51 1.82 24.91
C THR A 97 -12.16 0.74 25.79
N SER A 98 -12.25 -0.49 25.29
CA SER A 98 -12.61 -1.65 26.10
C SER A 98 -11.78 -2.84 25.64
N ASN A 99 -10.91 -3.26 26.54
CA ASN A 99 -9.79 -4.15 26.30
C ASN A 99 -10.33 -5.59 26.35
N ILE A 100 -10.57 -6.23 25.21
CA ILE A 100 -10.85 -7.66 25.17
C ILE A 100 -9.53 -8.42 25.03
N THR A 101 -9.02 -8.90 26.16
CA THR A 101 -7.91 -9.86 26.23
C THR A 101 -8.49 -11.28 26.15
N PHE A 102 -8.22 -12.00 25.07
CA PHE A 102 -8.43 -13.46 25.00
C PHE A 102 -7.33 -14.17 25.77
N SER A 103 -7.71 -14.96 26.79
CA SER A 103 -6.78 -15.82 27.53
C SER A 103 -7.30 -17.26 27.57
N ILE A 104 -6.50 -18.18 27.02
CA ILE A 104 -6.66 -19.64 27.09
C ILE A 104 -6.05 -20.11 28.43
N GLY A 105 -6.79 -20.89 29.23
CA GLY A 105 -6.25 -21.64 30.39
C GLY A 105 -6.96 -21.43 31.74
N PRO A 106 -6.85 -22.36 32.71
CA PRO A 106 -8.03 -23.04 33.26
C PRO A 106 -8.43 -22.65 34.70
N SER A 107 -9.74 -22.76 34.95
CA SER A 107 -10.43 -23.23 36.17
C SER A 107 -10.21 -22.55 37.53
N LYS A 108 -11.37 -22.33 38.19
CA LYS A 108 -11.69 -22.20 39.64
C LYS A 108 -11.79 -20.80 40.27
N GLN A 109 -13.02 -20.53 40.75
CA GLN A 109 -13.40 -19.85 42.01
C GLN A 109 -13.14 -18.33 42.05
N THR A 110 -13.92 -17.44 42.66
CA THR A 110 -15.17 -17.42 43.44
C THR A 110 -15.54 -15.93 43.55
N ALA A 111 -16.82 -15.62 43.75
CA ALA A 111 -17.35 -14.27 43.98
C ALA A 111 -16.68 -13.52 45.16
N ASN A 112 -16.37 -12.22 45.00
CA ASN A 112 -17.05 -11.06 45.63
C ASN A 112 -16.27 -9.74 45.37
N PRO A 113 -16.91 -8.55 45.46
CA PRO A 113 -16.38 -7.28 44.99
C PRO A 113 -15.57 -6.55 46.07
N ARG A 114 -14.49 -5.87 45.66
CA ARG A 114 -13.79 -4.87 46.47
C ARG A 114 -13.52 -3.62 45.62
N LYS A 115 -14.22 -2.53 45.92
CA LYS A 115 -13.62 -1.17 45.93
C LYS A 115 -12.75 -1.09 47.21
N PRO A 116 -11.80 -0.17 47.39
CA PRO A 116 -11.44 1.02 46.62
C PRO A 116 -9.92 1.13 46.37
N ASP A 117 -9.49 2.23 45.74
CA ASP A 117 -8.35 3.08 46.12
C ASP A 117 -7.53 3.57 44.93
N GLY A 118 -7.47 4.90 44.85
CA GLY A 118 -6.72 5.64 43.86
C GLY A 118 -5.24 5.30 43.92
N ARG A 119 -4.75 4.65 42.87
CA ARG A 119 -3.32 4.64 42.54
C ARG A 119 -3.17 5.30 41.19
N LYS A 120 -2.56 6.50 41.19
CA LYS A 120 -1.99 7.10 39.99
C LYS A 120 -0.90 6.17 39.50
N SER A 121 -1.22 5.31 38.53
CA SER A 121 -0.21 4.57 37.78
C SER A 121 0.46 5.56 36.84
N THR A 122 1.58 6.14 37.25
CA THR A 122 2.44 6.85 36.30
C THR A 122 3.05 5.80 35.38
N LEU A 123 2.40 5.56 34.25
CA LEU A 123 2.89 4.63 33.23
C LEU A 123 4.17 5.22 32.65
N PHE A 124 5.30 4.54 32.84
CA PHE A 124 6.57 4.96 32.28
C PHE A 124 6.78 4.28 30.93
N CYS A 125 7.04 5.08 29.89
CA CYS A 125 7.39 4.55 28.59
C CYS A 125 8.91 4.39 28.49
N ASP A 126 9.41 3.15 28.41
CA ASP A 126 10.85 2.88 28.29
C ASP A 126 11.47 3.36 26.98
N HIS A 127 10.66 3.49 25.92
CA HIS A 127 11.11 3.98 24.62
C HIS A 127 11.26 5.51 24.60
N CYS A 128 10.40 6.23 25.32
CA CYS A 128 10.34 7.70 25.29
C CYS A 128 10.85 8.35 26.58
N LYS A 129 11.17 7.54 27.60
CA LYS A 129 11.57 7.89 28.96
C LYS A 129 10.73 8.98 29.61
N ARG A 130 9.39 8.90 29.49
CA ARG A 130 8.45 9.83 30.12
C ARG A 130 7.35 9.08 30.87
N ASN A 131 6.87 9.70 31.94
CA ASN A 131 5.75 9.24 32.76
C ASN A 131 4.43 9.78 32.19
N GLY A 132 3.39 8.96 32.15
CA GLY A 132 2.00 9.32 31.82
C GLY A 132 1.18 9.70 33.04
#